data_AF-A0A3B8VGC4-F1
#
_entry.id   AF-A0A3B8VGC4-F1
#
_cell.length_a   1.000
_cell.length_b   1.000
_cell.length_c   1.000
_cell.angle_alpha   90.00
_cell.angle_beta   90.00
_cell.angle_gamma   90.00
#
_symmetry.space_group_name_H-M   'P 1'
#
loop_
_entity.id
_entity.type
_entity.pdbx_description
1 polymer ?
#
loop_
_entity_poly.entity_id
_entity_poly.type
_entity_poly.pdbx_seq_one_letter_code
_entity_poly.pdbx_strand_id
1 'polypeptide(L)'
;SRAPEGFDCLADTKAGTCPVAAFGSDERRIYGVQFHPEVVHTQYGENILKNFLYGVCHAKGDWTMSGFVEEQVAALKKKIGDKKVLCAMSGGVD
;
A
#
# COMPACT_ATOMS: atom_id res chain seq x y z
N SER A 1 3.94 25.02 -13.68
CA SER A 1 3.17 24.05 -12.90
C SER A 1 3.05 24.58 -11.47
N ARG A 2 1.94 24.37 -10.77
CA ARG A 2 1.76 24.77 -9.36
C ARG A 2 0.98 23.70 -8.62
N ALA A 3 1.18 23.56 -7.30
CA ALA A 3 0.36 22.68 -6.48
C ALA A 3 -1.11 23.12 -6.54
N PRO A 4 -2.09 22.20 -6.40
CA PRO A 4 -3.49 22.56 -6.33
C PRO A 4 -3.76 23.50 -5.15
N GLU A 5 -4.86 24.25 -5.20
CA GLU A 5 -5.20 25.19 -4.13
C GLU A 5 -5.48 24.46 -2.80
N GLY A 6 -4.85 24.95 -1.72
CA GLY A 6 -4.88 24.33 -0.40
C GLY A 6 -3.91 23.16 -0.23
N PHE A 7 -2.90 23.04 -1.11
CA PHE A 7 -1.82 22.07 -1.02
C PHE A 7 -0.46 22.73 -1.09
N ASP A 8 0.49 22.20 -0.32
CA ASP A 8 1.88 22.62 -0.31
C ASP A 8 2.68 21.81 -1.32
N CYS A 9 3.64 22.47 -1.97
CA CYS A 9 4.67 21.76 -2.75
C CYS A 9 5.69 21.16 -1.78
N LEU A 10 5.83 19.84 -1.80
CA LEU A 10 6.70 19.10 -0.88
C LEU A 10 8.03 18.70 -1.50
N ALA A 11 8.09 18.61 -2.84
CA ALA A 11 9.31 18.28 -3.57
C ALA A 11 9.26 18.80 -5.00
N ASP A 12 10.43 19.09 -5.55
CA ASP A 12 10.66 19.43 -6.95
C ASP A 12 11.86 18.64 -7.52
N THR A 13 12.04 18.68 -8.84
CA THR A 13 13.24 18.14 -9.49
C THR A 13 14.16 19.23 -10.02
N LYS A 14 15.45 18.88 -10.11
CA LYS A 14 16.48 19.75 -10.66
C LYS A 14 16.11 20.31 -12.04
N ALA A 15 16.61 21.51 -12.30
CA ALA A 15 16.39 22.25 -13.53
C ALA A 15 14.91 22.51 -13.86
N GLY A 16 14.00 22.41 -12.89
CA GLY A 16 12.59 22.72 -13.07
C GLY A 16 11.86 21.76 -14.00
N THR A 17 12.41 20.57 -14.25
CA THR A 17 11.80 19.57 -15.14
C THR A 17 10.47 19.05 -14.60
N CYS A 18 10.32 19.02 -13.28
CA CYS A 18 9.08 18.76 -12.55
C CYS A 18 9.01 19.71 -11.34
N PRO A 19 8.38 20.90 -11.49
CA PRO A 19 8.31 21.91 -10.43
C PRO A 19 7.46 21.49 -9.21
N VAL A 20 6.65 20.44 -9.35
CA VAL A 20 5.83 19.86 -8.28
C VAL A 20 5.92 18.34 -8.43
N ALA A 21 6.98 17.77 -7.89
CA ALA A 21 7.24 16.33 -7.90
C ALA A 21 6.48 15.61 -6.78
N ALA A 22 6.19 16.31 -5.70
CA ALA A 22 5.25 15.87 -4.66
C ALA A 22 4.49 17.08 -4.10
N PHE A 23 3.23 16.86 -3.71
CA PHE A 23 2.41 17.84 -3.02
C PHE A 23 1.61 17.17 -1.90
N GLY A 24 1.17 17.95 -0.92
CA GLY A 24 0.36 17.41 0.17
C GLY A 24 -0.42 18.46 0.93
N SER A 25 -1.41 18.00 1.69
CA SER A 25 -2.19 18.80 2.62
C SER A 25 -2.48 17.93 3.83
N ASP A 26 -1.87 18.26 4.97
CA ASP A 26 -2.06 17.54 6.23
C ASP A 26 -3.50 17.68 6.73
N GLU A 27 -4.09 18.87 6.56
CA GLU A 27 -5.51 19.12 6.89
C GLU A 27 -6.45 18.18 6.13
N ARG A 28 -6.20 18.00 4.83
CA ARG A 28 -7.03 17.13 3.97
C ARG A 28 -6.58 15.68 4.00
N ARG A 29 -5.39 15.38 4.55
CA ARG A 29 -4.70 14.08 4.49
C ARG A 29 -4.59 13.52 3.07
N ILE A 30 -4.34 14.40 2.11
CA ILE A 30 -4.16 14.03 0.70
C ILE A 30 -2.73 14.37 0.31
N TYR A 31 -2.04 13.40 -0.28
CA TYR A 31 -0.66 13.50 -0.74
C TYR A 31 -0.56 12.92 -2.15
N GLY A 32 0.24 13.55 -3.00
CA GLY A 32 0.48 13.12 -4.36
C GLY A 32 1.97 13.10 -4.66
N VAL A 33 2.42 12.10 -5.42
CA VAL A 33 3.78 11.96 -5.93
C VAL A 33 3.73 11.72 -7.43
N GLN A 34 4.69 12.29 -8.17
CA GLN A 34 4.79 12.15 -9.62
C GLN A 34 5.70 10.98 -10.06
N PHE A 35 6.27 10.27 -9.09
CA PHE A 35 7.12 9.09 -9.27
C PHE A 35 6.47 7.85 -8.62
N HIS A 36 7.03 6.67 -8.88
CA HIS A 36 6.53 5.39 -8.40
C HIS A 36 7.26 4.95 -7.10
N PRO A 37 6.71 5.17 -5.89
CA PRO A 37 7.35 4.71 -4.65
C PRO A 37 7.31 3.18 -4.47
N GLU A 38 6.51 2.47 -5.25
CA GLU A 38 6.35 1.01 -5.18
C GLU A 38 7.47 0.23 -5.90
N VAL A 39 8.23 0.87 -6.78
CA VAL A 39 9.29 0.20 -7.53
C VAL A 39 10.63 0.29 -6.80
N VAL A 40 11.43 -0.77 -6.92
CA VAL A 40 12.77 -0.90 -6.31
C VAL A 40 13.76 0.21 -6.70
N HIS A 41 13.50 0.91 -7.81
CA HIS A 41 14.34 2.01 -8.29
C HIS A 41 14.21 3.27 -7.43
N THR A 42 13.14 3.39 -6.63
CA THR A 42 12.96 4.50 -5.68
C THR A 42 13.58 4.10 -4.35
N GLN A 43 14.80 4.57 -4.08
CA GLN A 43 15.62 4.18 -2.91
C GLN A 43 14.87 4.24 -1.57
N TYR A 44 13.97 5.21 -1.39
CA TYR A 44 13.17 5.39 -0.18
C TYR A 44 11.66 5.13 -0.39
N GLY A 45 11.30 4.42 -1.46
CA GLY A 45 9.92 4.17 -1.84
C GLY A 45 9.13 3.43 -0.75
N GLU A 46 9.74 2.40 -0.16
CA GLU A 46 9.17 1.67 0.97
C GLU A 46 8.95 2.58 2.19
N ASN A 47 9.90 3.47 2.51
CA ASN A 47 9.76 4.40 3.61
C ASN A 47 8.60 5.37 3.41
N ILE A 48 8.39 5.85 2.17
CA ILE A 48 7.27 6.73 1.81
C ILE A 48 5.95 6.00 2.04
N LEU A 49 5.80 4.78 1.51
CA LEU A 49 4.58 3.98 1.69
C LEU A 49 4.33 3.64 3.15
N LYS A 50 5.38 3.31 3.91
CA LYS A 50 5.31 3.02 5.34
C LYS A 50 4.84 4.23 6.16
N ASN A 51 5.38 5.41 5.87
CA ASN A 51 4.97 6.65 6.53
C ASN A 51 3.52 7.01 6.20
N PHE A 52 3.09 6.80 4.96
CA PHE A 52 1.69 7.02 4.58
C PHE A 52 0.75 6.07 5.32
N LEU A 53 1.03 4.76 5.31
CA LEU A 53 0.18 3.76 5.96
C LEU A 53 0.08 3.97 7.48
N TYR A 54 1.20 4.16 8.16
CA TYR A 54 1.24 4.16 9.62
C TYR A 54 1.22 5.57 10.23
N GLY A 55 1.84 6.54 9.58
CA GLY A 55 1.89 7.93 10.03
C GLY A 55 0.63 8.72 9.68
N VAL A 56 0.15 8.61 8.43
CA VAL A 56 -1.01 9.39 7.92
C VAL A 56 -2.33 8.65 8.12
N CYS A 57 -2.40 7.38 7.68
CA CYS A 57 -3.62 6.58 7.76
C CYS A 57 -3.82 5.91 9.13
N HIS A 58 -2.78 5.88 9.98
CA HIS A 58 -2.79 5.20 11.27
C HIS A 58 -3.22 3.73 11.17
N ALA A 59 -2.85 3.05 10.09
CA ALA A 59 -3.05 1.61 9.96
C ALA A 59 -2.34 0.90 11.13
N LYS A 60 -2.88 -0.23 11.59
CA LYS A 60 -2.29 -0.96 12.72
C LYS A 60 -1.12 -1.85 12.30
N GLY A 61 -1.10 -2.30 11.04
CA GLY A 61 -0.11 -3.27 10.57
C GLY A 61 -0.26 -4.64 11.21
N ASP A 62 -1.49 -5.00 11.61
CA ASP A 62 -1.85 -6.27 12.25
C ASP A 62 -2.12 -7.41 11.25
N TRP A 63 -2.04 -7.12 9.95
CA TRP A 63 -2.14 -8.14 8.92
C TRP A 63 -0.89 -9.02 8.90
N THR A 64 -1.07 -10.30 9.21
CA THR A 64 0.00 -11.30 9.20
C THR A 64 -0.46 -12.53 8.44
N MET A 65 0.48 -13.22 7.78
CA MET A 65 0.17 -14.47 7.06
C MET A 65 -0.35 -15.55 8.02
N SER A 66 0.16 -15.61 9.26
CA SER A 66 -0.32 -16.54 10.27
C SER A 66 -1.78 -16.26 10.66
N GLY A 67 -2.13 -15.00 10.94
CA GLY A 67 -3.50 -14.62 11.27
C GLY A 67 -4.47 -14.89 10.10
N PHE A 68 -4.03 -14.61 8.87
CA PHE A 68 -4.79 -14.94 7.68
C PHE A 68 -5.06 -16.45 7.56
N VAL A 69 -4.06 -17.30 7.76
CA VAL A 69 -4.22 -18.76 7.68
C VAL A 69 -5.25 -19.25 8.72
N GLU A 70 -5.17 -18.77 9.96
CA GLU A 70 -6.14 -19.14 11.01
C GLU A 70 -7.57 -18.74 10.64
N GLU A 71 -7.77 -17.51 10.15
CA GLU A 71 -9.06 -17.02 9.71
C GLU A 71 -9.61 -17.84 8.54
N GLN A 72 -8.79 -18.11 7.53
CA GLN A 72 -9.21 -18.88 6.36
C GLN A 72 -9.53 -20.33 6.71
N VAL A 73 -8.74 -20.99 7.57
CA VAL A 73 -9.03 -22.36 8.02
C VAL A 73 -10.36 -22.41 8.76
N ALA A 74 -10.64 -21.46 9.65
CA ALA A 74 -11.91 -21.39 10.36
C ALA A 74 -13.09 -21.15 9.40
N ALA A 75 -12.94 -20.22 8.47
CA ALA A 75 -13.95 -19.90 7.45
C ALA A 75 -14.22 -21.11 6.54
N LEU A 76 -13.19 -21.81 6.08
CA LEU A 76 -13.30 -22.99 5.23
C LEU A 76 -13.97 -24.16 5.97
N LYS A 77 -13.59 -24.43 7.22
CA LYS A 77 -14.25 -25.47 8.05
C LYS A 77 -15.75 -25.20 8.18
N LYS A 78 -16.15 -23.95 8.47
CA LYS A 78 -17.56 -23.56 8.54
C LYS A 78 -18.28 -23.72 7.20
N LYS A 79 -17.62 -23.35 6.10
CA LYS A 79 -18.19 -23.40 4.75
C LYS A 79 -18.36 -24.84 4.22
N ILE A 80 -17.39 -25.70 4.48
CA ILE A 80 -17.35 -27.09 3.99
C ILE A 80 -18.24 -27.99 4.86
N GLY A 81 -18.20 -27.81 6.18
CA GLY A 81 -18.84 -28.74 7.13
C GLY A 81 -18.30 -30.15 6.95
N ASP A 82 -19.19 -31.13 6.78
CA ASP A 82 -18.84 -32.54 6.63
C ASP A 82 -18.70 -32.99 5.16
N LYS A 83 -18.66 -32.04 4.22
CA LYS A 83 -18.55 -32.36 2.79
C LYS A 83 -17.11 -32.72 2.42
N LYS A 84 -16.98 -33.56 1.38
CA LYS A 84 -15.68 -33.86 0.76
C LYS A 84 -15.29 -32.73 -0.21
N VAL A 85 -13.99 -32.45 -0.29
CA VAL A 85 -13.41 -31.45 -1.21
C VAL A 85 -12.46 -32.15 -2.16
N LEU A 86 -12.45 -31.71 -3.42
CA LEU A 86 -11.47 -32.14 -4.42
C LEU A 86 -10.37 -31.08 -4.52
N CYS A 87 -9.12 -31.48 -4.34
CA CYS A 87 -7.96 -30.64 -4.61
C CYS A 87 -7.24 -31.19 -5.85
N ALA A 88 -7.21 -30.41 -6.93
CA ALA A 88 -6.43 -30.74 -8.11
C ALA A 88 -5.02 -30.15 -7.95
N MET A 89 -4.01 -31.02 -7.80
CA MET A 89 -2.63 -30.58 -7.63
C MET A 89 -1.88 -30.59 -8.95
N SER A 90 -1.43 -29.41 -9.40
CA SER A 90 -0.59 -29.23 -10.60
C SER A 90 0.91 -29.29 -10.30
N GLY A 91 1.31 -29.11 -9.03
CA GLY A 91 2.71 -28.92 -8.62
C GLY A 91 3.18 -27.45 -8.62
N GLY A 92 2.30 -26.51 -8.97
CA GLY A 92 2.52 -25.07 -8.80
C GLY A 92 2.37 -24.58 -7.35
N VAL A 93 2.82 -23.36 -7.08
CA VAL A 93 2.89 -22.75 -5.74
C VAL A 93 1.62 -21.99 -5.34
N ASP A 94 0.66 -21.84 -6.25
CA ASP A 94 -0.58 -21.05 -6.12
C ASP A 94 -1.20 -20.97 -4.71
#